data_AF-G2NWC2-F1
#
_entry.id   AF-G2NWC2-F1
#
_cell.length_a   1.000
_cell.length_b   1.000
_cell.length_c   1.000
_cell.angle_alpha   90.00
_cell.angle_beta   90.00
_cell.angle_gamma   90.00
#
_symmetry.space_group_name_H-M   'P 1'
#
loop_
_entity.id
_entity.type
_entity.pdbx_description
1 polymer ?
#
loop_
_entity_poly.entity_id
_entity_poly.type
_entity_poly.pdbx_seq_one_letter_code
_entity_poly.pdbx_strand_id
1 'polypeptide(L)'
;MTRRSADEEAATAPRDVTTPQDVMDPREVTDWWSTAVSRIRPGEILLRGYPVEQLIGQMSFAETIWLMLRGELPTRTQGRLLEAALVAAVDHGPQAPSIAAARMAATCGVGLNNAVATGVNLLGDVHGGAGQQCMRVLAGLERAVAEGADVDGAAKDLVAEYRATGSHVPGFGHRFHPYDPRRTPLLDLVGAAVADGEAPGWALRAGTALERALAEGRSRPVPMNIDGATAIVYSELGFPPELGRGLFVLSRSVGILSHAWEEKSGGARIKGPIPRRLLPSYEGPAPRDLIRPESEKSPGSPGSPGSPGNTGRAEGA
;
A
#
# COMPACT_ATOMS: atom_id res chain seq x y z
N MET A 1 -49.63 -53.85 41.36
CA MET A 1 -50.50 -52.65 41.39
C MET A 1 -49.62 -51.52 41.89
N THR A 2 -49.32 -50.43 41.17
CA THR A 2 -50.07 -49.70 40.15
C THR A 2 -49.12 -48.65 39.52
N ARG A 3 -49.23 -48.49 38.20
CA ARG A 3 -48.91 -47.30 37.36
C ARG A 3 -47.47 -46.76 37.37
N ARG A 4 -46.67 -47.20 36.39
CA ARG A 4 -45.74 -46.29 35.69
C ARG A 4 -46.50 -45.65 34.52
N SER A 5 -46.41 -44.33 34.48
CA SER A 5 -47.04 -43.41 33.55
C SER A 5 -46.51 -43.61 32.12
N ALA A 6 -47.44 -43.48 31.18
CA ALA A 6 -47.18 -43.42 29.75
C ALA A 6 -46.52 -42.09 29.42
N ASP A 7 -45.19 -42.06 29.34
CA ASP A 7 -44.40 -40.92 28.84
C ASP A 7 -43.08 -41.46 28.26
N GLU A 8 -43.17 -42.28 27.20
CA GLU A 8 -41.98 -42.64 26.43
C GLU A 8 -42.33 -43.14 25.02
N GLU A 9 -43.20 -42.41 24.30
CA GLU A 9 -43.29 -42.55 22.84
C GLU A 9 -43.96 -41.33 22.19
N ALA A 10 -43.52 -40.12 22.56
CA ALA A 10 -43.73 -38.97 21.71
C ALA A 10 -42.74 -39.08 20.55
N ALA A 11 -43.16 -39.81 19.51
CA ALA A 11 -42.52 -39.86 18.21
C ALA A 11 -42.05 -38.46 17.81
N THR A 12 -40.74 -38.31 17.63
CA THR A 12 -40.14 -37.19 16.92
C THR A 12 -40.68 -37.22 15.50
N ALA A 13 -41.83 -36.58 15.30
CA ALA A 13 -42.32 -36.26 13.97
C ALA A 13 -41.18 -35.59 13.21
N PRO A 14 -40.85 -36.03 11.99
CA PRO A 14 -39.86 -35.34 11.18
C PRO A 14 -40.30 -33.88 11.10
N ARG A 15 -39.42 -32.96 11.52
CA ARG A 15 -39.64 -31.54 11.24
C ARG A 15 -39.87 -31.45 9.75
N ASP A 16 -41.06 -31.02 9.38
CA ASP A 16 -41.42 -30.76 8.01
C ASP A 16 -40.51 -29.62 7.51
N VAL A 17 -39.38 -29.98 6.91
CA VAL A 17 -38.41 -29.03 6.30
C VAL A 17 -38.99 -28.44 5.00
N THR A 18 -40.26 -28.72 4.69
CA THR A 18 -40.99 -28.20 3.53
C THR A 18 -41.89 -27.02 3.87
N THR A 19 -41.56 -26.25 4.90
CA THR A 19 -41.96 -24.82 4.88
C THR A 19 -41.13 -24.17 3.77
N PRO A 20 -41.70 -23.39 2.82
CA PRO A 20 -40.89 -22.59 1.91
C PRO A 20 -40.08 -21.58 2.73
N GLN A 21 -38.91 -21.99 3.23
CA GLN A 21 -37.94 -21.09 3.81
C GLN A 21 -37.39 -20.27 2.65
N ASP A 22 -37.76 -18.99 2.67
CA ASP A 22 -37.09 -17.88 2.02
C ASP A 22 -37.11 -17.89 0.48
N VAL A 23 -38.28 -17.64 -0.11
CA VAL A 23 -38.31 -17.02 -1.45
C VAL A 23 -37.85 -15.58 -1.29
N MET A 24 -36.56 -15.35 -1.48
CA MET A 24 -35.92 -14.03 -1.39
C MET A 24 -36.51 -13.08 -2.44
N ASP A 25 -36.92 -11.87 -2.03
CA ASP A 25 -37.40 -10.84 -2.97
C ASP A 25 -36.22 -10.46 -3.88
N PRO A 26 -36.34 -10.51 -5.22
CA PRO A 26 -35.30 -10.05 -6.12
C PRO A 26 -34.76 -8.65 -5.79
N ARG A 27 -35.61 -7.76 -5.24
CA ARG A 27 -35.18 -6.44 -4.76
C ARG A 27 -34.24 -6.51 -3.57
N GLU A 28 -34.45 -7.45 -2.66
CA GLU A 28 -33.58 -7.66 -1.50
C GLU A 28 -32.15 -7.99 -1.95
N VAL A 29 -32.00 -8.84 -2.98
CA VAL A 29 -30.69 -9.17 -3.57
C VAL A 29 -30.05 -7.96 -4.26
N THR A 30 -30.83 -7.23 -5.07
CA THR A 30 -30.28 -6.09 -5.81
C THR A 30 -29.91 -4.93 -4.89
N ASP A 31 -30.69 -4.72 -3.83
CA ASP A 31 -30.42 -3.67 -2.85
C ASP A 31 -29.23 -4.04 -1.96
N TRP A 32 -29.06 -5.33 -1.63
CA TRP A 32 -27.91 -5.84 -0.87
C TRP A 32 -26.56 -5.54 -1.55
N TRP A 33 -26.50 -5.61 -2.88
CA TRP A 33 -25.30 -5.31 -3.67
C TRP A 33 -25.38 -3.96 -4.41
N SER A 34 -26.16 -3.02 -3.88
CA SER A 34 -26.33 -1.69 -4.48
C SER A 34 -25.06 -0.84 -4.40
N THR A 35 -24.94 0.12 -5.33
CA THR A 35 -23.80 1.05 -5.36
C THR A 35 -24.22 2.42 -5.86
N ALA A 36 -23.60 3.46 -5.30
CA ALA A 36 -23.73 4.85 -5.74
C ALA A 36 -22.57 5.30 -6.66
N VAL A 37 -21.65 4.38 -7.03
CA VAL A 37 -20.43 4.72 -7.78
C VAL A 37 -20.67 4.72 -9.29
N SER A 38 -21.35 3.70 -9.80
CA SER A 38 -21.60 3.55 -11.24
C SER A 38 -22.90 2.82 -11.51
N ARG A 39 -23.45 3.01 -12.71
CA ARG A 39 -24.55 2.21 -13.26
C ARG A 39 -24.14 1.71 -14.63
N ILE A 40 -24.22 0.40 -14.84
CA ILE A 40 -23.89 -0.24 -16.11
C ILE A 40 -25.07 -1.09 -16.56
N ARG A 41 -25.58 -0.84 -17.76
CA ARG A 41 -26.61 -1.65 -18.42
C ARG A 41 -26.40 -1.60 -19.94
N PRO A 42 -27.07 -2.45 -20.76
CA PRO A 42 -26.89 -2.41 -22.20
C PRO A 42 -27.09 -1.00 -22.78
N GLY A 43 -26.04 -0.46 -23.41
CA GLY A 43 -26.04 0.88 -24.01
C GLY A 43 -25.82 2.06 -23.04
N GLU A 44 -25.55 1.83 -21.75
CA GLU A 44 -25.35 2.91 -20.77
C GLU A 44 -24.24 2.56 -19.77
N ILE A 45 -23.31 3.50 -19.58
CA ILE A 45 -22.29 3.46 -18.53
C ILE A 45 -22.27 4.83 -17.85
N LEU A 46 -22.79 4.90 -16.63
CA LEU A 46 -22.75 6.10 -15.80
C LEU A 46 -21.68 5.97 -14.73
N LEU A 47 -20.82 6.98 -14.60
CA LEU A 47 -19.90 7.16 -13.47
C LEU A 47 -20.41 8.35 -12.64
N ARG A 48 -20.86 8.09 -11.41
CA ARG A 48 -21.47 9.11 -10.54
C ARG A 48 -22.55 9.97 -11.24
N GLY A 49 -23.33 9.34 -12.11
CA GLY A 49 -24.42 10.00 -12.86
C GLY A 49 -24.03 10.57 -14.22
N TYR A 50 -22.74 10.65 -14.56
CA TYR A 50 -22.29 11.14 -15.86
C TYR A 50 -22.06 10.01 -16.87
N PRO A 51 -22.58 10.09 -18.11
CA PRO A 51 -22.27 9.13 -19.18
C PRO A 51 -20.77 9.13 -19.50
N VAL A 52 -20.15 7.95 -19.53
CA VAL A 52 -18.69 7.83 -19.71
C VAL A 52 -18.20 8.44 -21.04
N GLU A 53 -19.01 8.39 -22.09
CA GLU A 53 -18.71 8.98 -23.40
C GLU A 53 -18.61 10.52 -23.35
N GLN A 54 -19.21 11.17 -22.35
CA GLN A 54 -19.05 12.61 -22.14
C GLN A 54 -17.78 12.93 -21.35
N LEU A 55 -17.26 11.98 -20.57
CA LEU A 55 -16.04 12.17 -19.78
C LEU A 55 -14.78 11.97 -20.65
N ILE A 56 -14.84 11.03 -21.60
CA ILE A 56 -13.72 10.70 -22.49
C ILE A 56 -13.33 11.94 -23.32
N GLY A 57 -12.08 12.38 -23.17
CA GLY A 57 -11.52 13.54 -23.86
C GLY A 57 -11.90 14.90 -23.26
N GLN A 58 -12.77 14.93 -22.25
CA GLN A 58 -13.14 16.15 -21.51
C GLN A 58 -12.50 16.24 -20.14
N MET A 59 -12.19 15.10 -19.51
CA MET A 59 -11.58 15.03 -18.19
C MET A 59 -10.23 14.34 -18.22
N SER A 60 -9.33 14.78 -17.35
CA SER A 60 -8.09 14.07 -17.07
C SER A 60 -8.35 12.79 -16.26
N PHE A 61 -7.37 11.90 -16.23
CA PHE A 61 -7.45 10.70 -15.41
C PHE A 61 -7.51 11.05 -13.91
N ALA A 62 -6.80 12.09 -13.47
CA ALA A 62 -6.84 12.57 -12.09
C ALA A 62 -8.22 13.13 -11.71
N GLU A 63 -8.85 13.90 -12.62
CA GLU A 63 -10.21 14.42 -12.40
C GLU A 63 -11.25 13.28 -12.37
N THR A 64 -11.05 12.22 -13.16
CA THR A 64 -11.91 11.03 -13.11
C THR A 64 -11.73 10.28 -11.79
N ILE A 65 -10.50 10.14 -11.28
CA ILE A 65 -10.23 9.59 -9.93
C ILE A 65 -10.98 10.42 -8.89
N TRP A 66 -10.91 11.75 -8.98
CA TRP A 66 -11.63 12.64 -8.08
C TRP A 66 -13.13 12.37 -8.11
N LEU A 67 -13.76 12.39 -9.30
CA LEU A 67 -15.19 12.11 -9.47
C LEU A 67 -15.57 10.78 -8.81
N MET A 68 -14.83 9.71 -9.09
CA MET A 68 -15.13 8.39 -8.56
C MET A 68 -15.05 8.33 -7.03
N LEU A 69 -14.06 8.98 -6.43
CA LEU A 69 -13.85 9.00 -4.98
C LEU A 69 -14.76 9.99 -4.23
N ARG A 70 -15.09 11.13 -4.85
CA ARG A 70 -15.78 12.26 -4.20
C ARG A 70 -17.25 12.41 -4.59
N GLY A 71 -17.68 11.75 -5.67
CA GLY A 71 -19.06 11.82 -6.15
C GLY A 71 -19.36 13.03 -7.04
N GLU A 72 -18.55 14.08 -6.96
CA GLU A 72 -18.74 15.35 -7.68
C GLU A 72 -17.50 15.69 -8.52
N LEU A 73 -17.68 16.55 -9.53
CA LEU A 73 -16.57 17.04 -10.36
C LEU A 73 -15.64 17.97 -9.54
N PRO A 74 -14.31 17.90 -9.76
CA PRO A 74 -13.40 18.86 -9.17
C PRO A 74 -13.52 20.23 -9.86
N THR A 75 -13.15 21.29 -9.14
CA THR A 75 -12.74 22.54 -9.80
C THR A 75 -11.43 22.33 -10.57
N ARG A 76 -11.13 23.23 -11.50
CA ARG A 76 -9.87 23.17 -12.28
C ARG A 76 -8.64 23.14 -11.37
N THR A 77 -8.64 23.93 -10.30
CA THR A 77 -7.51 23.99 -9.36
C THR A 77 -7.39 22.73 -8.54
N GLN A 78 -8.51 22.17 -8.06
CA GLN A 78 -8.51 20.88 -7.37
C GLN A 78 -7.98 19.74 -8.27
N GLY A 79 -8.42 19.69 -9.53
CA GLY A 79 -7.94 18.72 -10.52
C GLY A 79 -6.43 18.83 -10.74
N ARG A 80 -5.93 20.06 -10.93
CA ARG A 80 -4.49 20.32 -11.12
C ARG A 80 -3.63 19.97 -9.91
N LEU A 81 -4.09 20.29 -8.69
CA LEU A 81 -3.36 19.94 -7.47
C LEU A 81 -3.30 18.42 -7.27
N LEU A 82 -4.44 17.72 -7.48
CA LEU A 82 -4.47 16.26 -7.40
C LEU A 82 -3.53 15.64 -8.43
N GLU A 83 -3.58 16.10 -9.69
CA GLU A 83 -2.70 15.61 -10.75
C GLU A 83 -1.22 15.81 -10.41
N ALA A 84 -0.84 16.99 -9.91
CA ALA A 84 0.54 17.27 -9.52
C ALA A 84 1.03 16.32 -8.40
N ALA A 85 0.20 16.08 -7.38
CA ALA A 85 0.54 15.15 -6.30
C ALA A 85 0.67 13.71 -6.80
N LEU A 86 -0.24 13.27 -7.68
CA LEU A 86 -0.16 11.94 -8.29
C LEU A 86 1.11 11.79 -9.14
N VAL A 87 1.46 12.78 -9.97
CA VAL A 87 2.69 12.77 -10.79
C VAL A 87 3.94 12.66 -9.91
N ALA A 88 4.01 13.39 -8.80
CA ALA A 88 5.19 13.42 -7.95
C ALA A 88 5.49 12.07 -7.24
N ALA A 89 4.50 11.19 -7.12
CA ALA A 89 4.61 9.89 -6.45
C ALA A 89 4.77 8.67 -7.38
N VAL A 90 4.74 8.89 -8.71
CA VAL A 90 4.63 7.84 -9.75
C VAL A 90 5.69 6.75 -9.61
N ASP A 91 6.94 7.12 -9.37
CA ASP A 91 8.05 6.18 -9.30
C ASP A 91 9.11 6.63 -8.26
N HIS A 92 9.90 5.66 -7.79
CA HIS A 92 11.08 5.94 -6.95
C HIS A 92 12.23 4.96 -7.24
N GLY A 93 12.25 4.42 -8.46
CA GLY A 93 13.28 3.50 -8.94
C GLY A 93 13.27 2.11 -8.28
N PRO A 94 14.14 1.21 -8.77
CA PRO A 94 14.14 -0.20 -8.39
C PRO A 94 14.63 -0.49 -6.98
N GLN A 95 15.13 0.52 -6.24
CA GLN A 95 15.47 0.36 -4.82
C GLN A 95 14.23 0.35 -3.91
N ALA A 96 13.11 0.92 -4.37
CA ALA A 96 11.88 0.84 -3.62
C ALA A 96 11.40 -0.62 -3.55
N PRO A 97 11.08 -1.17 -2.35
CA PRO A 97 10.70 -2.56 -2.20
C PRO A 97 9.59 -3.03 -3.14
N SER A 98 8.53 -2.21 -3.31
CA SER A 98 7.43 -2.52 -4.23
C SER A 98 7.87 -2.67 -5.69
N ILE A 99 8.80 -1.83 -6.15
CA ILE A 99 9.31 -1.87 -7.52
C ILE A 99 10.26 -3.06 -7.69
N ALA A 100 11.17 -3.27 -6.74
CA ALA A 100 12.07 -4.42 -6.73
C ALA A 100 11.31 -5.75 -6.79
N ALA A 101 10.26 -5.88 -5.97
CA ALA A 101 9.43 -7.07 -5.93
C ALA A 101 8.64 -7.29 -7.24
N ALA A 102 8.09 -6.23 -7.82
CA ALA A 102 7.38 -6.32 -9.10
C ALA A 102 8.29 -6.77 -10.24
N ARG A 103 9.53 -6.26 -10.31
CA ARG A 103 10.54 -6.72 -11.27
C ARG A 103 10.88 -8.19 -11.05
N MET A 104 11.17 -8.59 -9.81
CA MET A 104 11.45 -9.99 -9.50
C MET A 104 10.29 -10.90 -9.91
N ALA A 105 9.06 -10.52 -9.56
CA ALA A 105 7.84 -11.24 -9.91
C ALA A 105 7.65 -11.37 -11.43
N ALA A 106 7.92 -10.31 -12.20
CA ALA A 106 7.84 -10.35 -13.66
C ALA A 106 8.71 -11.48 -14.26
N THR A 107 9.88 -11.73 -13.69
CA THR A 107 10.81 -12.81 -14.15
C THR A 107 10.38 -14.20 -13.71
N CYS A 108 9.41 -14.32 -12.80
CA CYS A 108 8.83 -15.59 -12.36
C CYS A 108 7.74 -16.09 -13.31
N GLY A 109 7.36 -15.31 -14.34
CA GLY A 109 6.38 -15.74 -15.34
C GLY A 109 4.93 -15.63 -14.90
N VAL A 110 4.64 -14.85 -13.85
CA VAL A 110 3.29 -14.72 -13.27
C VAL A 110 2.34 -13.83 -14.08
N GLY A 111 2.83 -13.14 -15.12
CA GLY A 111 2.08 -12.14 -15.87
C GLY A 111 2.13 -10.74 -15.25
N LEU A 112 1.76 -9.72 -16.02
CA LEU A 112 1.90 -8.31 -15.60
C LEU A 112 0.94 -7.94 -14.47
N ASN A 113 -0.30 -8.43 -14.52
CA ASN A 113 -1.29 -8.18 -13.46
C ASN A 113 -0.78 -8.66 -12.10
N ASN A 114 -0.18 -9.85 -12.03
CA ASN A 114 0.37 -10.41 -10.80
C ASN A 114 1.66 -9.72 -10.36
N ALA A 115 2.50 -9.28 -11.30
CA ALA A 115 3.66 -8.45 -10.98
C ALA A 115 3.25 -7.10 -10.37
N VAL A 116 2.21 -6.46 -10.92
CA VAL A 116 1.65 -5.21 -10.36
C VAL A 116 1.04 -5.47 -8.99
N ALA A 117 0.22 -6.50 -8.84
CA ALA A 117 -0.38 -6.88 -7.56
C ALA A 117 0.69 -7.17 -6.50
N THR A 118 1.80 -7.82 -6.87
CA THR A 118 2.94 -8.03 -5.97
C THR A 118 3.52 -6.71 -5.49
N GLY A 119 3.80 -5.77 -6.40
CA GLY A 119 4.30 -4.45 -6.01
C GLY A 119 3.33 -3.68 -5.11
N VAL A 120 2.03 -3.70 -5.44
CA VAL A 120 0.97 -3.04 -4.66
C VAL A 120 0.83 -3.66 -3.27
N ASN A 121 0.93 -4.98 -3.14
CA ASN A 121 0.84 -5.66 -1.84
C ASN A 121 2.00 -5.32 -0.89
N LEU A 122 3.10 -4.78 -1.41
CA LEU A 122 4.20 -4.25 -0.58
C LEU A 122 3.95 -2.82 -0.12
N LEU A 123 2.92 -2.13 -0.62
CA LEU A 123 2.55 -0.80 -0.18
C LEU A 123 1.69 -0.90 1.10
N GLY A 124 2.28 -0.52 2.23
CA GLY A 124 1.69 -0.66 3.56
C GLY A 124 2.22 0.39 4.53
N ASP A 125 2.11 0.14 5.84
CA ASP A 125 2.42 1.16 6.85
C ASP A 125 3.85 1.68 6.82
N VAL A 126 4.82 0.81 6.52
CA VAL A 126 6.25 1.17 6.48
C VAL A 126 6.68 1.67 5.10
N HIS A 127 6.14 1.09 4.02
CA HIS A 127 6.50 1.44 2.64
C HIS A 127 5.28 2.02 1.92
N GLY A 128 5.20 3.34 1.81
CA GLY A 128 4.06 4.06 1.22
C GLY A 128 2.98 4.50 2.20
N GLY A 129 3.12 4.21 3.50
CA GLY A 129 2.14 4.55 4.52
C GLY A 129 2.26 5.95 5.12
N ALA A 130 3.44 6.58 4.98
CA ALA A 130 3.78 7.82 5.66
C ALA A 130 2.86 9.00 5.27
N GLY A 131 2.38 9.06 4.02
CA GLY A 131 1.47 10.11 3.57
C GLY A 131 0.14 10.09 4.31
N GLN A 132 -0.52 8.92 4.39
CA GLN A 132 -1.74 8.73 5.19
C GLN A 132 -1.51 9.03 6.67
N GLN A 133 -0.39 8.58 7.23
CA GLN A 133 -0.05 8.85 8.64
C GLN A 133 0.16 10.36 8.88
N CYS A 134 0.79 11.07 7.94
CA CYS A 134 0.96 12.51 8.00
C CYS A 134 -0.40 13.24 7.92
N MET A 135 -1.32 12.80 7.04
CA MET A 135 -2.68 13.34 7.00
C MET A 135 -3.42 13.16 8.34
N ARG A 136 -3.22 12.04 9.04
CA ARG A 136 -3.79 11.84 10.40
C ARG A 136 -3.21 12.80 11.42
N VAL A 137 -1.90 13.07 11.34
CA VAL A 137 -1.23 14.08 12.18
C VAL A 137 -1.82 15.46 11.91
N LEU A 138 -1.97 15.84 10.64
CA LEU A 138 -2.56 17.13 10.26
C LEU A 138 -4.02 17.26 10.75
N ALA A 139 -4.84 16.22 10.60
CA ALA A 139 -6.21 16.20 11.12
C ALA A 139 -6.27 16.26 12.66
N GLY A 140 -5.26 15.69 13.35
CA GLY A 140 -5.10 15.81 14.80
C GLY A 140 -4.84 17.26 15.21
N LEU A 141 -3.90 17.93 14.54
CA LEU A 141 -3.61 19.35 14.77
C LEU A 141 -4.83 20.22 14.46
N GLU A 142 -5.62 19.87 13.44
CA GLU A 142 -6.81 20.64 13.06
C GLU A 142 -7.83 20.69 14.18
N ARG A 143 -8.06 19.55 14.83
CA ARG A 143 -8.93 19.46 16.01
C ARG A 143 -8.37 20.28 17.19
N ALA A 144 -7.09 20.15 17.49
CA ALA A 144 -6.48 20.90 18.59
C ALA A 144 -6.61 22.42 18.38
N VAL A 145 -6.41 22.89 17.15
CA VAL A 145 -6.57 24.31 16.80
C VAL A 145 -8.04 24.73 16.83
N ALA A 146 -8.97 23.89 16.37
CA ALA A 146 -10.41 24.14 16.49
C ALA A 146 -10.87 24.23 17.96
N GLU A 147 -10.18 23.57 18.88
CA GLU A 147 -10.39 23.64 20.34
C GLU A 147 -9.67 24.83 21.00
N GLY A 148 -8.99 25.67 20.22
CA GLY A 148 -8.38 26.93 20.67
C GLY A 148 -6.86 26.89 20.86
N ALA A 149 -6.19 25.81 20.48
CA ALA A 149 -4.72 25.77 20.49
C ALA A 149 -4.14 26.68 19.39
N ASP A 150 -2.99 27.29 19.68
CA ASP A 150 -2.16 27.90 18.65
C ASP A 150 -1.47 26.80 17.81
N VAL A 151 -1.37 27.00 16.49
CA VAL A 151 -0.84 25.98 15.57
C VAL A 151 0.65 25.70 15.80
N ASP A 152 1.45 26.72 16.09
CA ASP A 152 2.88 26.55 16.37
C ASP A 152 3.09 25.90 17.73
N GLY A 153 2.30 26.27 18.74
CA GLY A 153 2.27 25.59 20.04
C GLY A 153 1.91 24.10 19.93
N ALA A 154 0.79 23.78 19.28
CA ALA A 154 0.35 22.40 19.08
C ALA A 154 1.36 21.57 18.28
N ALA A 155 2.01 22.17 17.28
CA ALA A 155 3.07 21.50 16.52
C ALA A 155 4.30 21.19 17.40
N LYS A 156 4.70 22.09 18.30
CA LYS A 156 5.80 21.86 19.25
C LYS A 156 5.49 20.73 20.22
N ASP A 157 4.29 20.73 20.79
CA ASP A 157 3.83 19.70 21.72
C ASP A 157 3.82 18.32 21.05
N LEU A 158 3.28 18.23 19.83
CA LEU A 158 3.27 17.00 19.05
C LEU A 158 4.69 16.53 18.74
N VAL A 159 5.59 17.41 18.30
CA VAL A 159 6.99 17.05 18.05
C VAL A 159 7.68 16.57 19.33
N ALA A 160 7.38 17.16 20.49
CA ALA A 160 7.90 16.71 21.78
C ALA A 160 7.39 15.30 22.14
N GLU A 161 6.13 14.98 21.88
CA GLU A 161 5.55 13.65 22.09
C GLU A 161 6.25 12.57 21.24
N TYR A 162 6.44 12.83 19.94
CA TYR A 162 7.17 11.92 19.05
C TYR A 162 8.62 11.72 19.51
N ARG A 163 9.28 12.78 19.99
CA ARG A 163 10.64 12.69 20.54
C ARG A 163 10.68 11.85 21.82
N ALA A 164 9.71 12.02 22.73
CA ALA A 164 9.63 11.28 23.98
C ALA A 164 9.45 9.77 23.76
N THR A 165 8.73 9.37 22.71
CA THR A 165 8.53 7.96 22.36
C THR A 165 9.64 7.37 21.48
N GLY A 166 10.62 8.17 21.06
CA GLY A 166 11.65 7.75 20.09
C GLY A 166 11.10 7.52 18.67
N SER A 167 9.87 7.95 18.39
CA SER A 167 9.21 7.80 17.09
C SER A 167 9.56 8.93 16.13
N HIS A 168 9.29 8.71 14.84
CA HIS A 168 9.46 9.72 13.79
C HIS A 168 8.13 10.35 13.43
N VAL A 169 8.10 11.68 13.22
CA VAL A 169 6.92 12.38 12.71
C VAL A 169 6.74 12.00 11.22
N PRO A 170 5.61 11.38 10.83
CA PRO A 170 5.37 10.99 9.45
C PRO A 170 5.37 12.18 8.47
N GLY A 171 5.91 11.97 7.26
CA GLY A 171 6.02 13.02 6.24
C GLY A 171 7.27 13.90 6.33
N PHE A 172 8.17 13.62 7.29
CA PHE A 172 9.39 14.38 7.51
C PHE A 172 10.62 13.49 7.56
N GLY A 173 11.72 14.00 7.00
CA GLY A 173 12.99 13.28 6.89
C GLY A 173 12.98 12.23 5.78
N HIS A 174 14.15 11.95 5.24
CA HIS A 174 14.33 10.94 4.21
C HIS A 174 15.72 10.29 4.33
N ARG A 175 15.80 8.98 4.10
CA ARG A 175 17.07 8.23 4.20
C ARG A 175 18.06 8.61 3.09
N PHE A 176 17.55 8.78 1.88
CA PHE A 176 18.31 9.09 0.67
C PHE A 176 18.50 10.60 0.40
N HIS A 177 17.43 11.39 0.41
CA HIS A 177 17.46 12.80 0.07
C HIS A 177 17.67 13.70 1.30
N PRO A 178 18.72 14.54 1.33
CA PRO A 178 18.84 15.57 2.36
C PRO A 178 17.74 16.65 2.22
N TYR A 179 17.25 16.87 1.00
CA TYR A 179 16.09 17.70 0.65
C TYR A 179 15.35 17.05 -0.52
N ASP A 180 14.03 16.90 -0.44
CA ASP A 180 13.25 16.29 -1.52
C ASP A 180 12.95 17.33 -2.62
N PRO A 181 13.43 17.13 -3.86
CA PRO A 181 13.27 18.11 -4.93
C PRO A 181 11.81 18.31 -5.37
N ARG A 182 10.92 17.38 -5.02
CA ARG A 182 9.49 17.46 -5.38
C ARG A 182 8.66 18.28 -4.40
N ARG A 183 9.21 18.54 -3.20
CA ARG A 183 8.53 19.31 -2.15
C ARG A 183 8.18 20.72 -2.63
N THR A 184 9.16 21.50 -3.07
CA THR A 184 8.96 22.92 -3.39
C THR A 184 7.89 23.12 -4.47
N PRO A 185 7.95 22.43 -5.64
CA PRO A 185 6.94 22.64 -6.67
C PRO A 185 5.51 22.33 -6.21
N LEU A 186 5.31 21.33 -5.34
CA LEU A 186 3.99 21.01 -4.80
C LEU A 186 3.51 22.09 -3.82
N LEU A 187 4.36 22.52 -2.89
CA LEU A 187 3.98 23.53 -1.91
C LEU A 187 3.76 24.90 -2.56
N ASP A 188 4.49 25.23 -3.63
CA ASP A 188 4.28 26.47 -4.40
C ASP A 188 2.91 26.45 -5.09
N LEU A 189 2.49 25.32 -5.67
CA LEU A 189 1.16 25.17 -6.26
C LEU A 189 0.05 25.30 -5.22
N VAL A 190 0.22 24.69 -4.04
CA VAL A 190 -0.74 24.84 -2.94
C VAL A 190 -0.76 26.29 -2.47
N GLY A 191 0.40 26.92 -2.27
CA GLY A 191 0.52 28.31 -1.85
C GLY A 191 -0.17 29.29 -2.80
N ALA A 192 -0.03 29.08 -4.11
CA ALA A 192 -0.74 29.85 -5.13
C ALA A 192 -2.26 29.68 -5.01
N ALA A 193 -2.75 28.44 -4.91
CA ALA A 193 -4.18 28.17 -4.73
C ALA A 193 -4.75 28.81 -3.45
N VAL A 194 -3.97 28.84 -2.37
CA VAL A 194 -4.35 29.51 -1.11
C VAL A 194 -4.40 31.03 -1.30
N ALA A 195 -3.42 31.62 -1.98
CA ALA A 195 -3.38 33.06 -2.26
C ALA A 195 -4.57 33.50 -3.12
N ASP A 196 -5.00 32.65 -4.05
CA ASP A 196 -6.16 32.89 -4.93
C ASP A 196 -7.51 32.56 -4.25
N GLY A 197 -7.50 32.05 -3.02
CA GLY A 197 -8.71 31.67 -2.27
C GLY A 197 -9.38 30.37 -2.76
N GLU A 198 -8.67 29.57 -3.56
CA GLU A 198 -9.14 28.30 -4.12
C GLU A 198 -8.76 27.08 -3.25
N ALA A 199 -8.00 27.29 -2.18
CA ALA A 199 -7.68 26.28 -1.15
C ALA A 199 -7.73 26.89 0.27
N PRO A 200 -8.11 26.11 1.30
CA PRO A 200 -8.19 26.61 2.70
C PRO A 200 -6.86 27.08 3.31
N GLY A 201 -5.75 26.44 2.91
CA GLY A 201 -4.39 26.73 3.37
C GLY A 201 -4.09 26.25 4.79
N TRP A 202 -5.02 25.54 5.43
CA TRP A 202 -4.85 25.04 6.79
C TRP A 202 -3.72 24.01 6.88
N ALA A 203 -3.73 22.98 6.04
CA ALA A 203 -2.75 21.90 6.05
C ALA A 203 -1.35 22.42 5.68
N LEU A 204 -1.27 23.40 4.77
CA LEU A 204 -0.01 24.08 4.45
C LEU A 204 0.58 24.79 5.69
N ARG A 205 -0.24 25.54 6.43
CA ARG A 205 0.19 26.21 7.68
C ARG A 205 0.64 25.20 8.73
N ALA A 206 -0.16 24.16 8.98
CA ALA A 206 0.13 23.12 9.97
C ALA A 206 1.40 22.32 9.64
N GLY A 207 1.55 21.89 8.38
CA GLY A 207 2.74 21.18 7.92
C GLY A 207 4.02 22.02 8.01
N THR A 208 3.92 23.33 7.73
CA THR A 208 5.06 24.25 7.89
C THR A 208 5.39 24.48 9.36
N ALA A 209 4.40 24.58 10.25
CA ALA A 209 4.61 24.68 11.70
C ALA A 209 5.33 23.44 12.25
N LEU A 210 4.93 22.24 11.81
CA LEU A 210 5.62 20.99 12.14
C LEU A 210 7.09 20.99 11.67
N GLU A 211 7.36 21.44 10.45
CA GLU A 211 8.73 21.52 9.92
C GLU A 211 9.60 22.47 10.76
N ARG A 212 9.06 23.63 11.16
CA ARG A 212 9.74 24.58 12.06
C ARG A 212 10.02 23.95 13.43
N ALA A 213 9.02 23.35 14.05
CA ALA A 213 9.15 22.70 15.36
C ALA A 213 10.16 21.52 15.32
N LEU A 214 10.20 20.76 14.22
CA LEU A 214 11.18 19.70 14.02
C LEU A 214 12.61 20.22 13.89
N ALA A 215 12.80 21.37 13.25
CA ALA A 215 14.10 22.02 13.08
C ALA A 215 14.61 22.73 14.36
N GLU A 216 13.70 23.15 15.25
CA GLU A 216 14.05 23.85 16.48
C GLU A 216 15.01 23.01 17.35
N GLY A 217 16.13 23.63 17.74
CA GLY A 217 17.17 23.01 18.57
C GLY A 217 18.06 21.99 17.86
N ARG A 218 18.00 21.86 16.53
CA ARG A 218 18.85 20.93 15.75
C ARG A 218 19.87 21.66 14.90
N SER A 219 21.09 21.12 14.85
CA SER A 219 22.15 21.55 13.93
C SER A 219 21.85 21.15 12.48
N ARG A 220 21.07 20.09 12.27
CA ARG A 220 20.63 19.63 10.96
C ARG A 220 19.10 19.52 10.92
N PRO A 221 18.41 20.31 10.08
CA PRO A 221 16.96 20.28 10.00
C PRO A 221 16.46 18.94 9.48
N VAL A 222 15.20 18.62 9.81
CA VAL A 222 14.47 17.45 9.31
C VAL A 222 13.40 17.96 8.34
N PRO A 223 13.73 18.12 7.05
CA PRO A 223 12.81 18.74 6.10
C PRO A 223 11.66 17.79 5.78
N MET A 224 10.55 18.38 5.33
CA MET A 224 9.42 17.66 4.78
C MET A 224 9.85 16.85 3.54
N ASN A 225 9.38 15.62 3.45
CA ASN A 225 9.62 14.76 2.29
C ASN A 225 8.41 14.79 1.34
N ILE A 226 8.46 14.01 0.26
CA ILE A 226 7.33 13.91 -0.67
C ILE A 226 6.02 13.45 -0.02
N ASP A 227 6.09 12.56 0.98
CA ASP A 227 4.89 12.04 1.63
C ASP A 227 4.20 13.13 2.45
N GLY A 228 4.97 14.01 3.09
CA GLY A 228 4.45 15.20 3.76
C GLY A 228 3.86 16.22 2.78
N ALA A 229 4.56 16.47 1.66
CA ALA A 229 4.07 17.41 0.65
C ALA A 229 2.77 16.95 -0.02
N THR A 230 2.67 15.65 -0.36
CA THR A 230 1.44 15.07 -0.92
C THR A 230 0.33 14.96 0.14
N ALA A 231 0.66 14.69 1.41
CA ALA A 231 -0.31 14.74 2.50
C ALA A 231 -0.94 16.14 2.64
N ILE A 232 -0.15 17.21 2.54
CA ILE A 232 -0.67 18.58 2.53
C ILE A 232 -1.63 18.76 1.36
N VAL A 233 -1.24 18.39 0.14
CA VAL A 233 -2.13 18.52 -1.03
C VAL A 233 -3.44 17.77 -0.79
N TYR A 234 -3.39 16.49 -0.38
CA TYR A 234 -4.60 15.70 -0.16
C TYR A 234 -5.48 16.25 0.96
N SER A 235 -4.89 16.79 2.03
CA SER A 235 -5.62 17.44 3.12
C SER A 235 -6.27 18.75 2.68
N GLU A 236 -5.58 19.61 1.91
CA GLU A 236 -6.18 20.84 1.35
C GLU A 236 -7.33 20.53 0.39
N LEU A 237 -7.22 19.42 -0.33
CA LEU A 237 -8.28 18.92 -1.21
C LEU A 237 -9.43 18.26 -0.44
N GLY A 238 -9.30 18.05 0.86
CA GLY A 238 -10.35 17.48 1.72
C GLY A 238 -10.51 15.96 1.57
N PHE A 239 -9.47 15.23 1.18
CA PHE A 239 -9.51 13.77 1.21
C PHE A 239 -9.34 13.25 2.64
N PRO A 240 -10.10 12.22 3.05
CA PRO A 240 -9.84 11.53 4.31
C PRO A 240 -8.47 10.83 4.27
N PRO A 241 -7.78 10.68 5.42
CA PRO A 241 -6.43 10.10 5.45
C PRO A 241 -6.31 8.72 4.78
N GLU A 242 -7.31 7.86 4.93
CA GLU A 242 -7.35 6.52 4.32
C GLU A 242 -7.23 6.57 2.79
N LEU A 243 -7.86 7.57 2.15
CA LEU A 243 -7.76 7.77 0.70
C LEU A 243 -6.39 8.30 0.30
N GLY A 244 -5.62 8.94 1.19
CA GLY A 244 -4.23 9.33 0.92
C GLY A 244 -3.35 8.14 0.52
N ARG A 245 -3.50 6.99 1.19
CA ARG A 245 -2.81 5.75 0.78
C ARG A 245 -3.36 5.21 -0.54
N GLY A 246 -4.67 5.24 -0.74
CA GLY A 246 -5.29 4.82 -2.01
C GLY A 246 -4.74 5.61 -3.20
N LEU A 247 -4.66 6.93 -3.09
CA LEU A 247 -4.10 7.81 -4.13
C LEU A 247 -2.61 7.52 -4.38
N PHE A 248 -1.82 7.31 -3.31
CA PHE A 248 -0.43 6.89 -3.46
C PHE A 248 -0.29 5.54 -4.18
N VAL A 249 -1.14 4.56 -3.86
CA VAL A 249 -1.18 3.25 -4.54
C VAL A 249 -1.50 3.41 -6.03
N LEU A 250 -2.51 4.21 -6.38
CA LEU A 250 -2.86 4.49 -7.78
C LEU A 250 -1.68 5.11 -8.55
N SER A 251 -1.03 6.11 -7.95
CA SER A 251 0.15 6.76 -8.52
C SER A 251 1.32 5.78 -8.70
N ARG A 252 1.72 5.08 -7.62
CA ARG A 252 2.88 4.17 -7.65
C ARG A 252 2.66 2.94 -8.54
N SER A 253 1.42 2.57 -8.82
CA SER A 253 1.09 1.48 -9.74
C SER A 253 1.60 1.73 -11.15
N VAL A 254 1.72 3.00 -11.57
CA VAL A 254 2.29 3.35 -12.88
C VAL A 254 3.77 2.98 -12.97
N GLY A 255 4.57 3.35 -11.96
CA GLY A 255 5.98 2.95 -11.87
C GLY A 255 6.13 1.43 -11.78
N ILE A 256 5.35 0.78 -10.90
CA ILE A 256 5.34 -0.68 -10.74
C ILE A 256 5.09 -1.38 -12.08
N LEU A 257 4.07 -0.98 -12.83
CA LEU A 257 3.76 -1.54 -14.15
C LEU A 257 4.90 -1.31 -15.14
N SER A 258 5.45 -0.10 -15.18
CA SER A 258 6.53 0.27 -16.10
C SER A 258 7.78 -0.60 -15.89
N HIS A 259 8.21 -0.76 -14.63
CA HIS A 259 9.36 -1.61 -14.28
C HIS A 259 9.09 -3.09 -14.53
N ALA A 260 7.87 -3.57 -14.26
CA ALA A 260 7.50 -4.97 -14.57
C ALA A 260 7.50 -5.24 -16.08
N TRP A 261 7.05 -4.29 -16.90
CA TRP A 261 7.07 -4.38 -18.35
C TRP A 261 8.49 -4.35 -18.93
N GLU A 262 9.32 -3.42 -18.44
CA GLU A 262 10.75 -3.37 -18.79
C GLU A 262 11.42 -4.71 -18.49
N GLU A 263 11.23 -5.23 -17.29
CA GLU A 263 11.86 -6.48 -16.86
C GLU A 263 11.40 -7.68 -17.68
N LYS A 264 10.10 -7.75 -18.01
CA LYS A 264 9.56 -8.79 -18.89
C LYS A 264 10.20 -8.74 -20.29
N SER A 265 10.62 -7.56 -20.74
CA SER A 265 11.23 -7.34 -22.06
C SER A 265 12.76 -7.54 -22.05
N GLY A 266 13.40 -7.46 -20.88
CA GLY A 266 14.86 -7.37 -20.74
C GLY A 266 15.66 -8.68 -20.90
N GLY A 267 15.01 -9.83 -21.04
CA GLY A 267 15.64 -11.15 -21.25
C GLY A 267 16.45 -11.71 -20.06
N ALA A 268 17.04 -10.83 -19.25
CA ALA A 268 17.66 -11.14 -17.98
C ALA A 268 16.61 -11.57 -16.95
N ARG A 269 17.02 -12.40 -15.99
CA ARG A 269 16.16 -12.85 -14.88
C ARG A 269 16.70 -12.33 -13.56
N ILE A 270 16.03 -11.34 -12.98
CA ILE A 270 16.20 -10.94 -11.58
C ILE A 270 15.55 -11.97 -10.66
N LYS A 271 16.36 -12.82 -10.03
CA LYS A 271 15.91 -13.86 -9.08
C LYS A 271 16.14 -13.50 -7.61
N GLY A 272 16.56 -12.27 -7.34
CA GLY A 272 16.88 -11.81 -6.00
C GLY A 272 17.56 -10.43 -6.03
N PRO A 273 17.71 -9.77 -4.88
CA PRO A 273 18.38 -8.48 -4.78
C PRO A 273 19.90 -8.58 -4.86
N ILE A 274 20.46 -9.80 -4.90
CA ILE A 274 21.90 -10.06 -4.87
C ILE A 274 22.38 -10.50 -6.27
N PRO A 275 23.46 -9.90 -6.81
CA PRO A 275 24.09 -10.39 -8.05
C PRO A 275 24.58 -11.83 -7.92
N ARG A 276 24.56 -12.60 -9.03
CA ARG A 276 24.91 -14.04 -9.05
C ARG A 276 26.26 -14.41 -8.44
N ARG A 277 27.23 -13.50 -8.45
CA ARG A 277 28.59 -13.71 -7.92
C ARG A 277 28.69 -13.56 -6.41
N LEU A 278 27.63 -13.08 -5.76
CA LEU A 278 27.57 -12.88 -4.33
C LEU A 278 26.58 -13.87 -3.73
N LEU A 279 26.90 -14.38 -2.55
CA LEU A 279 26.02 -15.21 -1.75
C LEU A 279 25.65 -14.44 -0.47
N PRO A 280 24.44 -14.66 0.09
CA PRO A 280 24.12 -14.13 1.40
C PRO A 280 25.06 -14.73 2.45
N SER A 281 25.44 -13.93 3.46
CA SER A 281 26.16 -14.43 4.62
C SER A 281 25.31 -15.45 5.38
N TYR A 282 25.94 -16.53 5.84
CA TYR A 282 25.32 -17.50 6.72
C TYR A 282 25.83 -17.30 8.14
N GLU A 283 24.93 -16.91 9.05
CA GLU A 283 25.23 -16.65 10.47
C GLU A 283 24.73 -17.79 11.39
N GLY A 284 24.35 -18.92 10.80
CA GLY A 284 23.88 -20.09 11.55
C GLY A 284 25.03 -20.96 12.09
N PRO A 285 24.70 -22.10 12.72
CA PRO A 285 25.70 -23.03 13.24
C PRO A 285 26.63 -23.56 12.15
N ALA A 286 27.89 -23.82 12.50
CA ALA A 286 28.87 -24.48 11.62
C ALA A 286 28.32 -25.81 11.07
N PRO A 287 28.84 -26.28 9.91
CA PRO A 287 28.45 -27.57 9.35
C PRO A 287 28.51 -28.69 10.40
N ARG A 288 27.41 -29.45 10.52
CA ARG A 288 27.26 -30.55 11.48
C ARG A 288 26.62 -31.75 10.80
N ASP A 289 27.15 -32.93 11.08
CA ASP A 289 26.66 -34.17 10.47
C ASP A 289 25.37 -34.64 11.13
N LEU A 290 24.45 -35.17 10.31
CA LEU A 290 23.28 -35.87 10.81
C LEU A 290 23.73 -37.22 11.37
N ILE A 291 23.68 -37.39 12.68
CA ILE A 291 23.92 -38.69 13.32
C ILE A 291 22.78 -39.62 12.90
N ARG A 292 23.09 -40.59 12.04
CA ARG A 292 22.16 -41.67 11.73
C ARG A 292 22.18 -42.65 12.92
N PRO A 293 21.04 -43.06 13.46
CA PRO A 293 21.03 -44.19 14.38
C PRO A 293 21.70 -45.37 13.68
N GLU A 294 22.57 -46.09 14.38
CA GLU A 294 23.14 -47.32 13.85
C GLU A 294 21.98 -48.18 13.38
N SER A 295 21.93 -48.48 12.07
CA SER A 295 21.06 -49.53 11.58
C SER A 295 21.35 -50.74 12.47
N GLU A 296 20.33 -51.27 13.15
CA GLU A 296 20.43 -52.59 13.78
C GLU A 296 21.20 -53.48 12.80
N LYS A 297 22.37 -53.95 13.22
CA LYS A 297 23.17 -54.86 12.41
C LYS A 297 22.29 -56.06 12.11
N SER A 298 21.65 -56.09 10.92
CA SER A 298 21.10 -57.33 10.40
C SER A 298 22.26 -58.33 10.38
N PRO A 299 22.16 -59.47 11.08
CA PRO A 299 23.25 -60.41 11.13
C PRO A 299 23.39 -61.06 9.75
N GLY A 300 24.54 -60.82 9.12
CA GLY A 300 25.11 -61.70 8.11
C GLY A 300 24.58 -61.53 6.68
N SER A 301 25.39 -60.92 5.83
CA SER A 301 25.63 -61.50 4.51
C SER A 301 27.14 -61.46 4.23
N PRO A 302 27.78 -62.60 3.94
CA PRO A 302 29.22 -62.65 3.69
C PRO A 302 29.54 -61.89 2.41
N GLY A 303 30.65 -61.16 2.46
CA GLY A 303 31.09 -60.21 1.44
C GLY A 303 31.26 -60.83 0.06
N SER A 304 30.91 -60.06 -0.97
CA SER A 304 31.46 -60.21 -2.31
C SER A 304 32.72 -59.34 -2.45
N PRO A 305 33.80 -59.84 -3.06
CA PRO A 305 35.08 -59.16 -3.13
C PRO A 305 35.01 -57.98 -4.12
N GLY A 306 35.82 -56.97 -3.83
CA GLY A 306 35.79 -55.67 -4.47
C GLY A 306 36.15 -55.63 -5.96
N SER A 307 35.98 -54.44 -6.53
CA SER A 307 36.67 -54.04 -7.74
C SER A 307 37.16 -52.59 -7.62
N PRO A 308 38.31 -52.27 -8.24
CA PRO A 308 39.21 -51.23 -7.78
C PRO A 308 38.82 -49.86 -8.34
N GLY A 309 39.30 -48.83 -7.64
CA GLY A 309 39.03 -47.43 -7.94
C GLY A 309 39.45 -47.00 -9.35
N ASN A 310 38.73 -46.01 -9.84
CA ASN A 310 39.20 -45.18 -10.95
C ASN A 310 39.63 -43.83 -10.40
N THR A 311 40.94 -43.63 -10.37
CA THR A 311 41.64 -42.40 -10.06
C THR A 311 41.94 -41.62 -11.33
N GLY A 312 41.84 -40.29 -11.25
CA GLY A 312 42.34 -39.33 -12.24
C GLY A 312 41.30 -38.94 -13.29
N ARG A 313 41.22 -37.72 -13.81
CA ARG A 313 42.02 -36.48 -13.85
C ARG A 313 41.12 -35.52 -14.66
N ALA A 314 41.27 -34.22 -14.81
CA ALA A 314 42.05 -33.13 -14.27
C ALA A 314 41.40 -31.86 -14.87
N GLU A 315 41.65 -30.72 -14.25
CA GLU A 315 41.34 -29.38 -14.71
C GLU A 315 41.92 -29.07 -16.11
N GLY A 316 41.29 -28.16 -16.85
CA GLY A 316 41.95 -27.46 -17.95
C GLY A 316 41.01 -26.73 -18.94
N ALA A 317 41.17 -25.40 -18.99
CA ALA A 317 40.60 -24.38 -19.88
C ALA A 317 39.21 -23.81 -19.53
#